data_AF-A0A956A820-F1
#
_entry.id   AF-A0A956A820-F1
#
_cell.length_a   1.000
_cell.length_b   1.000
_cell.length_c   1.000
_cell.angle_alpha   90.00
_cell.angle_beta   90.00
_cell.angle_gamma   90.00
#
_symmetry.space_group_name_H-M   'P 1'
#
loop_
_entity.id
_entity.type
_entity.pdbx_description
1 polymer ?
#
loop_
_entity_poly.entity_id
_entity_poly.type
_entity_poly.pdbx_seq_one_letter_code
_entity_poly.pdbx_strand_id
1 'polypeptide(L)'
;ARALGAGFRRRLPRIHAVRVTPWPVTSALRMARMAVATARLLRSLGGPRLGLTVRSALARLTVDGSYLGAGYGRPTPEGVQAIAELAPAGLLLDSTYSGKAAAYLEEHLGTLRGPVVFWATKSALPLPATDRARVAALPGRVRAWLEAP
;
A
#
# COMPACT_ATOMS: atom_id res chain seq x y z
N ALA A 1 21.96 -0.92 -12.18
CA ALA A 1 20.81 -1.88 -12.22
C ALA A 1 20.72 -2.76 -10.97
N ARG A 2 21.72 -3.58 -10.62
CA ARG A 2 21.72 -4.37 -9.36
C ARG A 2 21.69 -3.49 -8.09
N ALA A 3 22.39 -2.35 -8.11
CA ALA A 3 22.47 -1.44 -6.95
C ALA A 3 21.15 -0.74 -6.58
N LEU A 4 20.14 -0.74 -7.45
CA LEU A 4 18.85 -0.08 -7.21
C LEU A 4 17.73 -1.05 -6.82
N GLY A 5 17.98 -2.36 -6.76
CA GLY A 5 16.92 -3.38 -6.59
C GLY A 5 15.88 -3.44 -7.73
N ALA A 6 15.91 -2.50 -8.67
CA ALA A 6 15.02 -2.42 -9.80
C ALA A 6 15.49 -3.37 -10.91
N GLY A 7 14.96 -4.59 -10.91
CA GLY A 7 15.24 -5.56 -11.96
C GLY A 7 14.53 -6.88 -11.71
N PHE A 8 13.26 -6.97 -12.09
CA PHE A 8 12.59 -8.27 -12.16
C PHE A 8 13.32 -9.11 -13.21
N ARG A 9 14.00 -10.17 -12.79
CA ARG A 9 14.95 -10.92 -13.62
C ARG A 9 14.34 -11.52 -14.90
N ARG A 10 13.01 -11.71 -14.98
CA ARG A 10 12.34 -12.34 -16.15
C ARG A 10 10.91 -11.87 -16.45
N ARG A 11 10.05 -11.65 -15.46
CA ARG A 11 8.64 -11.25 -15.66
C ARG A 11 8.21 -10.24 -14.60
N LEU A 12 7.36 -9.30 -15.00
CA LEU A 12 6.70 -8.39 -14.07
C LEU A 12 5.83 -9.20 -13.09
N PRO A 13 5.88 -8.91 -11.78
CA PRO A 13 4.98 -9.53 -10.82
C PRO A 13 3.54 -9.14 -11.16
N ARG A 14 2.59 -9.98 -10.73
CA ARG A 14 1.20 -9.56 -10.66
C ARG A 14 1.04 -8.76 -9.37
N ILE A 15 0.45 -7.57 -9.48
CA ILE A 15 0.21 -6.67 -8.36
C ILE A 15 -1.29 -6.69 -8.09
N HIS A 16 -1.65 -7.09 -6.88
CA HIS A 16 -3.00 -7.00 -6.36
C HIS A 16 -3.03 -5.81 -5.39
N ALA A 17 -3.59 -4.69 -5.83
CA ALA A 17 -3.66 -3.47 -5.06
C ALA A 17 -5.05 -3.33 -4.44
N VAL A 18 -5.12 -3.28 -3.11
CA VAL A 18 -6.36 -3.02 -2.38
C VAL A 18 -6.53 -1.52 -2.20
N ARG A 19 -7.71 -1.03 -2.55
CA ARG A 19 -8.04 0.38 -2.53
C ARG A 19 -8.44 0.83 -1.12
N VAL A 20 -7.86 1.94 -0.70
CA VAL A 20 -8.10 2.55 0.62
C VAL A 20 -8.78 3.93 0.53
N THR A 21 -8.83 4.52 -0.68
CA THR A 21 -9.49 5.80 -0.95
C THR A 21 -10.59 5.63 -2.00
N PRO A 22 -11.66 6.45 -1.97
CA PRO A 22 -12.72 6.38 -2.98
C PRO A 22 -12.21 6.57 -4.41
N TRP A 23 -12.96 6.04 -5.37
CA TRP A 23 -12.81 6.46 -6.77
C TRP A 23 -13.20 7.95 -6.89
N PRO A 24 -12.51 8.77 -7.71
CA PRO A 24 -11.47 8.44 -8.70
C PRO A 24 -10.01 8.64 -8.21
N VAL A 25 -9.77 8.77 -6.90
CA VAL A 25 -8.44 9.06 -6.34
C VAL A 25 -7.43 7.97 -6.73
N THR A 26 -7.87 6.71 -6.77
CA THR A 26 -7.07 5.55 -7.17
C THR A 26 -7.55 4.99 -8.51
N SER A 27 -6.74 5.17 -9.55
CA SER A 27 -7.04 4.76 -10.93
C SER A 27 -5.96 3.83 -11.47
N ALA A 28 -6.36 2.63 -11.92
CA ALA A 28 -5.45 1.65 -12.53
C ALA A 28 -4.69 2.25 -13.72
N LEU A 29 -5.35 3.08 -14.55
CA LEU A 29 -4.70 3.75 -15.68
C LEU A 29 -3.65 4.77 -15.22
N ARG A 30 -3.93 5.56 -14.17
CA ARG A 30 -2.95 6.49 -13.60
C ARG A 30 -1.76 5.74 -13.00
N MET A 31 -2.00 4.66 -12.26
CA MET A 31 -0.93 3.79 -11.72
C MET A 31 -0.07 3.19 -12.83
N ALA A 32 -0.68 2.67 -13.90
CA ALA A 32 0.05 2.12 -15.05
C ALA A 32 0.88 3.18 -15.78
N ARG A 33 0.33 4.38 -16.00
CA ARG A 33 1.06 5.51 -16.60
C ARG A 33 2.24 5.95 -15.74
N MET A 34 2.04 6.03 -14.42
CA MET A 34 3.10 6.35 -13.46
C MET A 34 4.21 5.29 -13.49
N ALA A 35 3.86 4.00 -13.50
CA ALA A 35 4.85 2.92 -13.59
C ALA A 35 5.70 3.02 -14.87
N VAL A 36 5.09 3.34 -16.01
CA VAL A 36 5.81 3.58 -17.28
C VAL A 36 6.70 4.82 -17.21
N ALA A 37 6.20 5.92 -16.64
CA ALA A 37 6.98 7.14 -16.45
C ALA A 37 8.19 6.90 -15.54
N THR A 38 8.00 6.19 -14.41
CA THR A 38 9.09 5.78 -13.51
C THR A 38 10.10 4.88 -14.22
N ALA A 39 9.66 3.91 -15.04
CA ALA A 39 10.58 3.09 -15.82
C ALA A 39 11.41 3.90 -16.82
N ARG A 40 10.83 4.94 -17.44
CA ARG A 40 11.54 5.87 -18.33
C ARG A 40 12.53 6.73 -17.56
N LEU A 41 12.14 7.25 -16.40
CA LEU A 41 13.01 8.02 -15.52
C LEU A 41 14.20 7.19 -15.02
N LEU A 42 13.95 5.96 -14.55
CA LEU A 42 15.02 5.05 -14.15
C LEU A 42 16.01 4.82 -15.30
N ARG A 43 15.51 4.64 -16.54
CA ARG A 43 16.37 4.52 -17.72
C ARG A 43 17.20 5.78 -17.98
N SER A 44 16.62 6.98 -17.88
CA SER A 44 17.37 8.23 -18.11
C SER A 44 18.45 8.44 -17.04
N LEU A 45 18.29 7.84 -15.86
CA LEU A 45 19.28 7.85 -14.77
C LEU A 45 20.28 6.68 -14.84
N GLY A 46 20.38 5.97 -15.97
CA GLY A 46 21.32 4.83 -16.14
C GLY A 46 20.81 3.48 -15.60
N GLY A 47 19.53 3.40 -15.24
CA GLY A 47 18.85 2.17 -14.86
C GLY A 47 18.53 1.25 -16.05
N PRO A 48 18.02 0.02 -15.78
CA PRO A 48 17.76 -0.96 -16.83
C PRO A 48 16.58 -0.58 -17.73
N ARG A 49 16.58 -1.11 -18.96
CA ARG A 49 15.43 -1.05 -19.86
C ARG A 49 14.41 -2.12 -19.46
N LEU A 50 13.28 -1.70 -18.89
CA LEU A 50 12.25 -2.61 -18.38
C LEU A 50 11.19 -3.02 -19.41
N GLY A 51 11.17 -2.44 -20.61
CA GLY A 51 10.19 -2.77 -21.66
C GLY A 51 8.72 -2.55 -21.26
N LEU A 52 8.47 -1.77 -20.20
CA LEU A 52 7.14 -1.60 -19.63
C LEU A 52 6.28 -0.67 -20.50
N THR A 53 5.12 -1.17 -20.92
CA THR A 53 4.06 -0.41 -21.58
C THR A 53 2.85 -0.26 -20.65
N VAL A 54 1.97 0.70 -20.93
CA VAL A 54 0.72 0.86 -20.16
C VAL A 54 -0.13 -0.42 -20.26
N ARG A 55 -0.24 -1.01 -21.44
CA ARG A 55 -0.96 -2.28 -21.65
C ARG A 55 -0.38 -3.42 -20.81
N SER A 56 0.95 -3.61 -20.84
CA SER A 56 1.59 -4.68 -20.05
C SER A 56 1.49 -4.46 -18.54
N ALA A 57 1.48 -3.19 -18.10
CA ALA A 57 1.29 -2.85 -16.69
C ALA A 57 -0.15 -3.14 -16.23
N LEU A 58 -1.15 -2.71 -17.01
CA LEU A 58 -2.56 -3.00 -16.73
C LEU A 58 -2.85 -4.50 -16.70
N ALA A 59 -2.29 -5.28 -17.62
CA ALA A 59 -2.44 -6.74 -17.64
C ALA A 59 -1.88 -7.45 -16.41
N ARG A 60 -1.08 -6.75 -15.60
CA ARG A 60 -0.44 -7.26 -14.38
C ARG A 60 -0.99 -6.61 -13.11
N LEU A 61 -1.92 -5.66 -13.21
CA LEU A 61 -2.43 -4.89 -12.08
C LEU A 61 -3.92 -5.15 -11.87
N THR A 62 -4.26 -5.69 -10.71
CA THR A 62 -5.62 -5.72 -10.17
C THR A 62 -5.75 -4.59 -9.17
N VAL A 63 -6.84 -3.80 -9.26
CA VAL A 63 -7.16 -2.76 -8.25
C VAL A 63 -8.53 -3.07 -7.67
N ASP A 64 -8.53 -3.67 -6.47
CA ASP A 64 -9.76 -4.09 -5.80
C ASP A 64 -10.31 -2.97 -4.90
N GLY A 65 -11.61 -2.71 -5.01
CA GLY A 65 -12.34 -1.72 -4.22
C GLY A 65 -13.28 -2.29 -3.16
N SER A 66 -13.48 -3.61 -3.10
CA SER A 66 -14.50 -4.24 -2.23
C SER A 66 -14.19 -4.07 -0.74
N TYR A 67 -12.91 -3.99 -0.36
CA TYR A 67 -12.46 -3.84 1.03
C TYR A 67 -12.44 -2.39 1.52
N LEU A 68 -12.95 -1.42 0.75
CA LEU A 68 -12.91 -0.01 1.14
C LEU A 68 -13.77 0.28 2.38
N GLY A 69 -14.90 -0.41 2.54
CA GLY A 69 -15.88 -0.18 3.60
C GLY A 69 -16.44 1.24 3.58
N ALA A 70 -16.60 1.83 4.77
CA ALA A 70 -17.10 3.19 4.96
C ALA A 70 -16.15 4.31 4.47
N GLY A 71 -15.02 3.96 3.85
CA GLY A 71 -14.10 4.90 3.23
C GLY A 71 -12.72 4.96 3.90
N TYR A 72 -11.99 6.02 3.58
CA TYR A 72 -10.62 6.21 4.03
C TYR A 72 -10.54 6.39 5.55
N GLY A 73 -9.54 5.76 6.17
CA GLY A 73 -9.34 5.79 7.63
C GLY A 73 -10.38 4.99 8.44
N ARG A 74 -11.42 4.45 7.80
CA ARG A 74 -12.45 3.66 8.47
C ARG A 74 -12.08 2.17 8.42
N PRO A 75 -12.06 1.47 9.59
CA PRO A 75 -11.84 0.04 9.63
C PRO A 75 -12.97 -0.71 8.93
N THR A 76 -12.68 -1.93 8.47
CA THR A 76 -13.67 -2.90 7.99
C THR A 76 -13.68 -4.12 8.90
N PRO A 77 -14.82 -4.82 9.08
CA PRO A 77 -14.88 -6.06 9.86
C PRO A 77 -13.85 -7.10 9.40
N GLU A 78 -13.75 -7.30 8.08
CA GLU A 78 -12.81 -8.24 7.46
C GLU A 78 -11.37 -7.82 7.71
N GLY A 79 -11.10 -6.51 7.64
CA GLY A 79 -9.76 -5.96 7.91
C GLY A 79 -9.36 -6.11 9.38
N VAL A 80 -10.30 -5.94 10.31
CA VAL A 80 -10.05 -6.14 11.75
C VAL A 80 -9.81 -7.62 12.05
N GLN A 81 -10.58 -8.51 11.45
CA GLN A 81 -10.40 -9.95 11.59
C GLN A 81 -9.03 -10.39 11.08
N ALA A 82 -8.65 -9.98 9.87
CA ALA A 82 -7.34 -10.32 9.29
C ALA A 82 -6.16 -9.81 10.12
N ILE A 83 -6.29 -8.64 10.75
CA ILE A 83 -5.29 -8.12 11.69
C ILE A 83 -5.15 -9.06 12.89
N ALA A 84 -6.26 -9.54 13.46
CA ALA A 84 -6.25 -10.43 14.60
C ALA A 84 -5.66 -11.82 14.24
N GLU A 85 -5.96 -12.33 13.05
CA GLU A 85 -5.47 -13.62 12.57
C GLU A 85 -3.96 -13.62 12.28
N LEU A 86 -3.42 -12.50 11.78
CA LEU A 86 -1.99 -12.36 11.46
C LEU A 86 -1.13 -11.86 12.64
N ALA A 87 -1.74 -11.34 13.71
CA ALA A 87 -1.01 -10.85 14.88
C ALA A 87 -0.12 -11.93 15.55
N PRO A 88 -0.55 -13.20 15.73
CA PRO A 88 0.30 -14.26 16.29
C PRO A 88 1.57 -14.54 15.47
N ALA A 89 1.57 -14.24 14.16
CA ALA A 89 2.74 -14.36 13.30
C ALA A 89 3.70 -13.15 13.42
N GLY A 90 3.42 -12.21 14.33
CA GLY A 90 4.23 -11.01 14.58
C GLY A 90 4.00 -9.87 13.58
N LEU A 91 2.95 -9.94 12.75
CA LEU A 91 2.64 -8.87 11.81
C LEU A 91 1.93 -7.71 12.52
N LEU A 92 2.57 -6.54 12.50
CA LEU A 92 1.99 -5.30 13.01
C LEU A 92 1.28 -4.55 11.88
N LEU A 93 -0.04 -4.67 11.83
CA LEU A 93 -0.87 -4.10 10.78
C LEU A 93 -1.66 -2.87 11.29
N ASP A 94 -2.14 -2.02 10.39
CA ASP A 94 -3.06 -0.92 10.68
C ASP A 94 -4.42 -1.14 10.01
N SER A 95 -5.46 -0.53 10.56
CA SER A 95 -6.84 -0.67 10.08
C SER A 95 -7.17 0.15 8.83
N THR A 96 -6.29 1.08 8.43
CA THR A 96 -6.51 1.97 7.28
C THR A 96 -6.01 1.36 5.98
N TYR A 97 -4.83 0.74 6.01
CA TYR A 97 -4.13 0.22 4.85
C TYR A 97 -3.93 -1.28 4.94
N SER A 98 -3.03 -1.75 5.81
CA SER A 98 -2.52 -3.10 5.72
C SER A 98 -3.52 -4.16 6.17
N GLY A 99 -4.48 -3.82 7.04
CA GLY A 99 -5.59 -4.71 7.41
C GLY A 99 -6.51 -5.01 6.24
N LYS A 100 -6.84 -4.01 5.40
CA LYS A 100 -7.65 -4.20 4.19
C LYS A 100 -6.91 -5.07 3.16
N ALA A 101 -5.59 -4.88 3.04
CA ALA A 101 -4.75 -5.73 2.20
C ALA A 101 -4.62 -7.17 2.73
N ALA A 102 -4.60 -7.35 4.05
CA ALA A 102 -4.58 -8.66 4.68
C ALA A 102 -5.91 -9.41 4.47
N ALA A 103 -7.05 -8.74 4.62
CA ALA A 103 -8.35 -9.33 4.31
C ALA A 103 -8.44 -9.82 2.85
N TYR A 104 -7.94 -9.04 1.90
CA TYR A 104 -7.82 -9.48 0.50
C TYR A 104 -6.95 -10.73 0.38
N LEU A 105 -5.79 -10.75 1.05
CA LEU A 105 -4.86 -11.86 1.00
C LEU A 105 -5.53 -13.14 1.52
N GLU A 106 -6.17 -13.10 2.69
CA GLU A 106 -6.82 -14.26 3.30
C GLU A 106 -7.91 -14.84 2.40
N GLU A 107 -8.78 -13.99 1.85
CA GLU A 107 -9.86 -14.42 0.94
C GLU A 107 -9.32 -15.04 -0.36
N HIS A 108 -8.19 -14.53 -0.87
CA HIS A 108 -7.69 -14.89 -2.19
C HIS A 108 -6.52 -15.88 -2.18
N LEU A 109 -5.90 -16.18 -1.03
CA LEU A 109 -4.63 -16.92 -0.94
C LEU A 109 -4.68 -18.26 -1.68
N GLY A 110 -5.80 -18.98 -1.57
CA GLY A 110 -6.02 -20.27 -2.24
C GLY A 110 -6.16 -20.18 -3.77
N THR A 111 -6.39 -18.99 -4.32
CA THR A 111 -6.54 -18.75 -5.78
C THR A 111 -5.32 -18.07 -6.40
N LEU A 112 -4.45 -17.48 -5.58
CA LEU A 112 -3.21 -16.85 -6.03
C LEU A 112 -2.23 -17.92 -6.51
N ARG A 113 -1.48 -17.61 -7.59
CA ARG A 113 -0.57 -18.56 -8.23
C ARG A 113 0.88 -18.18 -7.99
N GLY A 114 1.67 -19.16 -7.55
CA GLY A 114 3.10 -19.00 -7.28
C GLY A 114 3.38 -18.30 -5.94
N PRO A 115 4.65 -17.92 -5.69
CA PRO A 115 5.02 -17.24 -4.46
C PRO A 115 4.26 -15.91 -4.30
N VAL A 116 3.61 -15.74 -3.15
CA VAL A 116 2.89 -14.51 -2.79
C VAL A 116 3.75 -13.69 -1.85
N VAL A 117 3.93 -12.41 -2.19
CA VAL A 117 4.59 -11.43 -1.33
C VAL A 117 3.52 -10.49 -0.81
N PHE A 118 3.27 -10.53 0.49
CA PHE A 118 2.44 -9.54 1.16
C PHE A 118 3.27 -8.29 1.47
N TRP A 119 2.83 -7.13 0.99
CA TRP A 119 3.49 -5.85 1.24
C TRP A 119 2.70 -5.04 2.27
N ALA A 120 3.09 -5.14 3.56
CA ALA A 120 2.60 -4.25 4.60
C ALA A 120 3.33 -2.89 4.49
N THR A 121 2.61 -1.83 4.11
CA THR A 121 3.19 -0.49 3.90
C THR A 121 3.31 0.33 5.18
N LYS A 122 2.79 -0.16 6.31
CA LYS A 122 2.91 0.50 7.62
C LYS A 122 4.38 0.53 8.02
N SER A 123 4.87 1.72 8.38
CA SER A 123 6.18 1.84 9.01
C SER A 123 6.18 1.08 10.32
N ALA A 124 7.12 0.16 10.50
CA ALA A 124 7.37 -0.52 11.77
C ALA A 124 8.15 0.36 12.76
N LEU A 125 8.64 1.54 12.32
CA LEU A 125 9.35 2.45 13.21
C LEU A 125 8.38 3.07 14.22
N PRO A 126 8.76 3.12 15.51
CA PRO A 126 7.98 3.86 16.50
C PRO A 126 7.89 5.32 16.07
N LEU A 127 6.75 5.93 16.34
CA LEU A 127 6.64 7.38 16.22
C LEU A 127 7.63 8.04 17.20
N PRO A 128 8.24 9.17 16.83
CA PRO A 128 9.07 9.92 17.75
C PRO A 128 8.24 10.31 18.99
N ALA A 129 8.90 10.39 20.15
CA ALA A 129 8.25 10.84 21.37
C ALA A 129 7.60 12.22 21.16
N THR A 130 6.39 12.39 21.68
CA THR A 130 5.67 13.66 21.58
C THR A 130 6.40 14.74 22.36
N ASP A 131 6.86 15.78 21.66
CA ASP A 131 7.40 16.99 22.27
C ASP A 131 6.26 17.86 22.83
N ARG A 132 6.10 17.85 24.15
CA ARG A 132 5.05 18.61 24.85
C ARG A 132 5.19 20.12 24.65
N ALA A 133 6.41 20.66 24.55
CA ALA A 133 6.61 22.08 24.32
C ALA A 133 6.14 22.46 22.91
N ARG A 134 6.42 21.61 21.92
CA ARG A 134 5.92 21.77 20.56
C ARG A 134 4.39 21.68 20.49
N VAL A 135 3.78 20.74 21.20
CA VAL A 135 2.31 20.62 21.29
C VAL A 135 1.69 21.87 21.92
N ALA A 136 2.28 22.40 23.00
CA ALA A 136 1.81 23.63 23.63
C ALA A 136 1.90 24.86 22.72
N ALA A 137 2.84 24.88 21.77
CA ALA A 137 2.97 25.93 20.77
C ALA A 137 2.00 25.78 19.58
N LEU A 138 1.26 24.66 19.47
CA LEU A 138 0.30 24.47 18.38
C LEU A 138 -0.91 25.41 18.54
N PRO A 139 -1.55 25.81 17.42
CA PRO A 139 -2.83 26.50 17.46
C PRO A 139 -3.84 25.71 18.30
N GLY A 140 -4.63 26.39 19.14
CA GLY A 140 -5.55 25.75 20.09
C GLY A 140 -6.46 24.69 19.45
N ARG A 141 -6.95 24.96 18.23
CA ARG A 141 -7.78 24.01 17.45
C ARG A 141 -7.06 22.69 17.11
N VAL A 142 -5.76 22.72 16.85
CA VAL A 142 -4.96 21.53 16.53
C VAL A 142 -4.68 20.75 17.81
N ARG A 143 -4.42 21.46 18.90
CA ARG A 143 -4.24 20.86 20.23
C ARG A 143 -5.49 20.11 20.68
N ALA A 144 -6.64 20.78 20.61
CA ALA A 144 -7.93 20.17 20.94
C ALA A 144 -8.27 18.95 20.07
N TRP A 145 -7.87 18.96 18.78
CA TRP A 145 -8.04 17.81 17.90
C TRP A 145 -7.14 16.63 18.29
N LEU A 146 -5.89 16.88 18.70
CA LEU A 146 -4.97 15.83 19.18
C LEU A 146 -5.40 15.21 20.52
N GLU A 147 -6.10 15.98 21.35
CA GLU A 147 -6.62 15.58 22.65
C GLU A 147 -8.01 14.92 22.56
N ALA A 148 -8.65 14.97 21.39
CA ALA A 148 -9.94 14.33 21.17
C ALA A 148 -9.77 12.79 21.18
N PRO A 149 -10.66 12.05 21.88
CA PRO A 149 -10.59 10.60 22.02
C PRO A 149 -10.83 9.84 20.72
#